data_AF-A0A161JDG6-F1
#
_entry.id   AF-A0A161JDG6-F1
#
_cell.length_a   1.000
_cell.length_b   1.000
_cell.length_c   1.000
_cell.angle_alpha   90.00
_cell.angle_beta   90.00
_cell.angle_gamma   90.00
#
_symmetry.space_group_name_H-M   'P 1'
#
loop_
_entity.id
_entity.type
_entity.pdbx_description
1 polymer ?
#
loop_
_entity_poly.entity_id
_entity_poly.type
_entity_poly.pdbx_seq_one_letter_code
_entity_poly.pdbx_strand_id
1 'polypeptide(L)'
;MKPGLQFRLHQQLTLTPQLQQAIRLLQLSQLELEAELRQIAEGNPLLEFEEESTEESIESADEDVFRTDTGLGSTSASSASSEEHDSGEPPDWADGDGAGESPMDFSSVGSASGSGNRDEDFEPQNAAAETMQEHLLWQLNLSGFTPRERAIATVIIDALNPDGYVAETPEALLAALPADLQATAEEVEAVRRRVQDFDPVGVASRDLRDCLRVQLEQFDDGTAQRELALRIVDSELELLARNDIGRLARKLRAGEDEVAAAAALIRSLDPRPGAALDTTPVEYVAPDVYTFKEGARWRVSLNPECQPRLGLNQHYCSLIAKARGEDASWMRGQLQEARWLIKSLESRAETLLKVTEAIVRRQSAFLDYGPEAMHPLVLREVAEEVGMHESTISRVTTRKYIHTPRGTFELKHFFSSGVSTEDGGSASSTAIQAMLRKLVESEDPRKPLSDQALAEELHRKGIQVARRTVAKYREAMRIPSSSERQRAG
;
A
#
# COMPACT_ATOMS: atom_id res chain seq x y z
N MET A 1 40.91 41.07 -46.05
CA MET A 1 41.12 39.69 -45.55
C MET A 1 39.96 38.83 -46.06
N LYS A 2 40.15 37.53 -46.34
CA LYS A 2 39.05 36.63 -46.73
C LYS A 2 38.37 36.08 -45.46
N PRO A 3 37.04 36.19 -45.28
CA PRO A 3 36.35 35.58 -44.15
C PRO A 3 36.28 34.06 -44.34
N GLY A 4 36.89 33.31 -43.42
CA GLY A 4 36.79 31.85 -43.40
C GLY A 4 35.56 31.39 -42.62
N LEU A 5 34.56 30.85 -43.30
CA LEU A 5 33.38 30.24 -42.68
C LEU A 5 33.77 28.91 -41.99
N GLN A 6 33.95 28.95 -40.67
CA GLN A 6 34.12 27.75 -39.86
C GLN A 6 32.77 27.08 -39.60
N PHE A 7 32.45 26.03 -40.37
CA PHE A 7 31.34 25.13 -40.04
C PHE A 7 31.66 24.33 -38.77
N ARG A 8 31.02 24.70 -37.64
CA ARG A 8 31.02 23.88 -36.42
C ARG A 8 29.92 22.83 -36.50
N LEU A 9 30.28 21.62 -36.92
CA LEU A 9 29.37 20.49 -37.01
C LEU A 9 28.83 20.10 -35.62
N HIS A 10 27.66 20.62 -35.24
CA HIS A 10 26.93 20.14 -34.07
C HIS A 10 26.12 18.91 -34.45
N GLN A 11 26.61 17.72 -34.09
CA GLN A 11 25.76 16.53 -34.01
C GLN A 11 24.83 16.66 -32.81
N GLN A 12 23.68 17.30 -33.01
CA GLN A 12 22.59 17.25 -32.05
C GLN A 12 21.92 15.88 -32.16
N LEU A 13 22.09 15.03 -31.14
CA LEU A 13 21.44 13.72 -31.08
C LEU A 13 19.92 13.91 -30.90
N THR A 14 19.20 13.98 -32.02
CA THR A 14 17.75 14.01 -32.05
C THR A 14 17.21 12.65 -31.60
N LEU A 15 16.90 12.56 -30.31
CA LEU A 15 16.42 11.35 -29.66
C LEU A 15 15.05 10.97 -30.26
N THR A 16 14.96 9.82 -30.95
CA THR A 16 13.75 9.40 -31.67
C THR A 16 12.57 9.23 -30.72
N PRO A 17 11.31 9.41 -31.16
CA PRO A 17 10.14 9.27 -30.29
C PRO A 17 10.09 7.88 -29.62
N GLN A 18 10.44 6.83 -30.36
CA GLN A 18 10.66 5.47 -29.83
C GLN A 18 11.68 5.45 -28.67
N LEU A 19 12.87 6.03 -28.84
CA LEU A 19 13.86 6.07 -27.75
C LEU A 19 13.38 6.91 -26.55
N GLN A 20 12.56 7.95 -26.76
CA GLN A 20 11.94 8.71 -25.67
C GLN A 20 10.90 7.86 -24.92
N GLN A 21 10.05 7.13 -25.64
CA GLN A 21 9.03 6.23 -25.09
C GLN A 21 9.66 5.07 -24.31
N ALA A 22 10.69 4.41 -24.83
CA ALA A 22 11.39 3.35 -24.09
C ALA A 22 12.02 3.89 -22.79
N ILE A 23 12.59 5.10 -22.83
CA ILE A 23 13.17 5.74 -21.63
C ILE A 23 12.07 6.15 -20.62
N ARG A 24 10.85 6.49 -21.08
CA ARG A 24 9.68 6.73 -20.22
C ARG A 24 9.23 5.42 -19.57
N LEU A 25 9.06 4.35 -20.35
CA LEU A 25 8.63 3.02 -19.89
C LEU A 25 9.56 2.45 -18.79
N LEU A 26 10.86 2.79 -18.79
CA LEU A 26 11.78 2.40 -17.71
C LEU A 26 11.52 3.10 -16.35
N GLN A 27 10.81 4.23 -16.32
CA GLN A 27 10.57 5.04 -15.11
C GLN A 27 9.25 4.74 -14.41
N LEU A 28 8.23 4.34 -15.16
CA LEU A 28 6.87 4.13 -14.66
C LEU A 28 6.80 2.99 -13.62
N SER A 29 5.94 3.11 -12.62
CA SER A 29 5.58 2.00 -11.71
C SER A 29 4.93 0.83 -12.48
N GLN A 30 4.52 -0.23 -11.79
CA GLN A 30 3.69 -1.29 -12.37
C GLN A 30 2.35 -0.72 -12.85
N LEU A 31 1.59 -0.09 -11.95
CA LEU A 31 0.28 0.50 -12.25
C LEU A 31 0.35 1.59 -13.35
N GLU A 32 1.38 2.43 -13.34
CA GLU A 32 1.58 3.45 -14.38
C GLU A 32 1.94 2.84 -15.74
N LEU A 33 2.71 1.73 -15.75
CA LEU A 33 3.02 0.98 -16.97
C LEU A 33 1.75 0.32 -17.52
N GLU A 34 1.01 -0.40 -16.67
CA GLU A 34 -0.19 -1.15 -17.04
C GLU A 34 -1.26 -0.24 -17.65
N ALA A 35 -1.46 0.95 -17.09
CA ALA A 35 -2.33 1.98 -17.65
C ALA A 35 -1.83 2.52 -19.01
N GLU A 36 -0.52 2.80 -19.16
CA GLU A 36 0.03 3.24 -20.46
C GLU A 36 -0.06 2.11 -21.51
N LEU A 37 0.09 0.85 -21.12
CA LEU A 37 -0.02 -0.29 -22.03
C LEU A 37 -1.47 -0.58 -22.45
N ARG A 38 -2.47 -0.48 -21.55
CA ARG A 38 -3.89 -0.56 -21.94
C ARG A 38 -4.24 0.54 -22.95
N GLN A 39 -3.82 1.78 -22.70
CA GLN A 39 -4.02 2.90 -23.64
C GLN A 39 -3.33 2.67 -25.01
N ILE A 40 -2.19 1.98 -25.05
CA ILE A 40 -1.53 1.64 -26.32
C ILE A 40 -2.22 0.46 -27.03
N ALA A 41 -2.78 -0.51 -26.29
CA ALA A 41 -3.57 -1.61 -26.86
C ALA A 41 -4.89 -1.10 -27.48
N GLU A 42 -5.62 -0.21 -26.79
CA GLU A 42 -6.79 0.50 -27.33
C GLU A 42 -6.50 1.18 -28.68
N GLY A 43 -5.28 1.68 -28.87
CA GLY A 43 -4.84 2.34 -30.10
C GLY A 43 -4.32 1.40 -31.20
N ASN A 44 -4.02 0.14 -30.90
CA ASN A 44 -3.34 -0.79 -31.81
C ASN A 44 -3.97 -2.20 -31.77
N PRO A 45 -4.86 -2.55 -32.73
CA PRO A 45 -5.61 -3.81 -32.76
C PRO A 45 -4.76 -5.05 -33.11
N LEU A 46 -3.44 -4.98 -32.91
CA LEU A 46 -2.50 -6.10 -33.04
C LEU A 46 -1.91 -6.51 -31.69
N LEU A 47 -2.16 -5.77 -30.61
CA LEU A 47 -1.75 -6.06 -29.25
C LEU A 47 -2.93 -6.67 -28.47
N GLU A 48 -2.64 -7.72 -27.72
CA GLU A 48 -3.59 -8.46 -26.87
C GLU A 48 -2.90 -8.76 -25.54
N PHE A 49 -3.65 -8.86 -24.45
CA PHE A 49 -3.12 -9.36 -23.19
C PHE A 49 -3.24 -10.89 -23.16
N GLU A 50 -2.16 -11.59 -22.78
CA GLU A 50 -2.10 -13.06 -22.86
C GLU A 50 -3.12 -13.77 -21.93
N GLU A 51 -3.67 -13.02 -20.96
CA GLU A 51 -4.75 -13.44 -20.07
C GLU A 51 -6.05 -13.72 -20.85
N GLU A 52 -6.52 -12.79 -21.70
CA GLU A 52 -7.70 -12.98 -22.58
C GLU A 52 -7.54 -14.22 -23.47
N SER A 53 -6.33 -14.44 -23.99
CA SER A 53 -6.03 -15.60 -24.86
C SER A 53 -6.07 -16.96 -24.14
N THR A 54 -5.99 -16.97 -22.80
CA THR A 54 -6.07 -18.22 -22.04
C THR A 54 -7.51 -18.71 -21.97
N GLU A 55 -8.48 -17.82 -21.79
CA GLU A 55 -9.91 -18.13 -21.72
C GLU A 55 -10.44 -18.63 -23.08
N GLU A 56 -10.15 -17.93 -24.18
CA GLU A 56 -10.50 -18.39 -25.55
C GLU A 56 -9.87 -19.74 -25.91
N SER A 57 -8.68 -20.05 -25.36
CA SER A 57 -7.97 -21.31 -25.62
C SER A 57 -8.56 -22.52 -24.88
N ILE A 58 -9.42 -22.30 -23.87
CA ILE A 58 -10.14 -23.36 -23.16
C ILE A 58 -11.42 -23.71 -23.91
N GLU A 59 -12.23 -22.72 -24.33
CA GLU A 59 -13.46 -22.95 -25.11
C GLU A 59 -13.18 -23.69 -26.44
N SER A 60 -12.05 -23.39 -27.08
CA SER A 60 -11.66 -24.00 -28.36
C SER A 60 -11.00 -25.39 -28.24
N ALA A 61 -10.77 -25.90 -27.02
CA ALA A 61 -10.14 -27.21 -26.81
C ALA A 61 -11.13 -28.39 -26.76
N ASP A 62 -12.39 -28.16 -26.35
CA ASP A 62 -13.36 -29.23 -26.08
C ASP A 62 -14.09 -29.78 -27.33
N GLU A 63 -14.16 -29.04 -28.45
CA GLU A 63 -14.86 -29.53 -29.65
C GLU A 63 -14.11 -30.64 -30.41
N ASP A 64 -12.77 -30.66 -30.39
CA ASP A 64 -11.96 -31.53 -31.28
C ASP A 64 -11.68 -32.93 -30.71
N VAL A 65 -12.01 -33.19 -29.44
CA VAL A 65 -11.72 -34.49 -28.77
C VAL A 65 -12.68 -35.61 -29.18
N PHE A 66 -13.88 -35.28 -29.69
CA PHE A 66 -14.95 -36.26 -29.93
C PHE A 66 -14.95 -36.94 -31.31
N ARG A 67 -13.84 -36.90 -32.07
CA ARG A 67 -13.71 -37.61 -33.37
C ARG A 67 -12.34 -38.25 -33.65
N THR A 68 -11.98 -39.30 -32.90
CA THR A 68 -11.63 -40.65 -33.44
C THR A 68 -11.02 -41.57 -32.37
N ASP A 69 -11.60 -42.77 -32.14
CA ASP A 69 -10.81 -44.02 -32.11
C ASP A 69 -11.63 -45.30 -32.38
N THR A 70 -10.93 -46.36 -32.81
CA THR A 70 -11.29 -47.80 -32.85
C THR A 70 -12.73 -48.21 -33.18
N GLY A 71 -12.96 -48.56 -34.45
CA GLY A 71 -13.95 -49.58 -34.82
C GLY A 71 -13.33 -50.97 -34.83
N LEU A 72 -13.77 -51.89 -33.97
CA LEU A 72 -13.28 -53.28 -33.91
C LEU A 72 -14.38 -54.27 -33.48
N GLY A 73 -14.54 -55.38 -34.20
CA GLY A 73 -15.05 -56.64 -33.64
C GLY A 73 -16.56 -56.94 -33.70
N SER A 74 -17.02 -57.45 -34.85
CA SER A 74 -18.04 -58.52 -35.01
C SER A 74 -19.45 -58.38 -34.39
N THR A 75 -20.45 -58.54 -35.26
CA THR A 75 -21.84 -58.89 -34.95
C THR A 75 -22.00 -60.28 -34.31
N SER A 76 -22.91 -60.46 -33.33
CA SER A 76 -23.90 -61.57 -33.32
C SER A 76 -24.96 -61.47 -32.22
N ALA A 77 -26.19 -61.87 -32.60
CA ALA A 77 -27.44 -61.95 -31.86
C ALA A 77 -27.48 -62.40 -30.38
N SER A 78 -28.41 -61.83 -29.60
CA SER A 78 -29.52 -62.61 -28.99
C SER A 78 -30.66 -61.75 -28.40
N SER A 79 -31.91 -62.10 -28.77
CA SER A 79 -33.19 -62.08 -28.02
C SER A 79 -33.51 -60.96 -26.98
N ALA A 80 -34.56 -60.13 -27.05
CA ALA A 80 -35.98 -60.27 -27.46
C ALA A 80 -36.96 -60.83 -26.38
N SER A 81 -37.76 -59.93 -25.78
CA SER A 81 -39.23 -60.07 -25.48
C SER A 81 -39.70 -58.95 -24.53
N SER A 82 -40.67 -58.11 -24.92
CA SER A 82 -41.47 -57.28 -24.01
C SER A 82 -42.65 -56.60 -24.74
N GLU A 83 -43.76 -57.32 -24.80
CA GLU A 83 -45.07 -56.86 -25.26
C GLU A 83 -45.96 -56.68 -24.01
N GLU A 84 -46.78 -55.65 -23.81
CA GLU A 84 -47.22 -54.50 -24.63
C GLU A 84 -47.39 -53.26 -23.66
N HIS A 85 -48.15 -52.17 -23.80
CA HIS A 85 -49.34 -51.77 -24.60
C HIS A 85 -49.48 -50.21 -24.56
N ASP A 86 -50.05 -49.59 -25.61
CA ASP A 86 -50.98 -48.41 -25.68
C ASP A 86 -50.88 -47.21 -24.68
N SER A 87 -51.05 -45.92 -25.05
CA SER A 87 -51.80 -45.32 -26.18
C SER A 87 -51.37 -43.87 -26.55
N GLY A 88 -51.59 -43.50 -27.82
CA GLY A 88 -52.10 -42.17 -28.23
C GLY A 88 -51.15 -40.97 -28.38
N GLU A 89 -50.65 -40.74 -29.60
CA GLU A 89 -50.37 -39.36 -30.09
C GLU A 89 -51.70 -38.66 -30.45
N PRO A 90 -51.71 -37.32 -30.63
CA PRO A 90 -51.29 -36.77 -31.92
C PRO A 90 -50.31 -35.56 -31.82
N PRO A 91 -49.54 -35.30 -32.89
CA PRO A 91 -48.71 -34.10 -33.01
C PRO A 91 -49.48 -32.91 -33.64
N ASP A 92 -48.70 -31.92 -34.08
CA ASP A 92 -48.92 -31.00 -35.20
C ASP A 92 -49.13 -29.50 -34.85
N TRP A 93 -48.64 -28.67 -35.78
CA TRP A 93 -48.20 -27.29 -35.54
C TRP A 93 -49.32 -26.25 -35.61
N ALA A 94 -49.13 -25.11 -34.94
CA ALA A 94 -49.87 -23.89 -35.21
C ALA A 94 -48.98 -22.65 -35.02
N ASP A 95 -48.43 -22.13 -36.11
CA ASP A 95 -47.88 -20.77 -36.14
C ASP A 95 -48.99 -19.74 -35.86
N GLY A 96 -48.67 -18.72 -35.06
CA GLY A 96 -49.64 -17.76 -34.53
C GLY A 96 -49.04 -16.37 -34.32
N ASP A 97 -48.55 -15.76 -35.40
CA ASP A 97 -47.99 -14.40 -35.41
C ASP A 97 -49.04 -13.34 -34.98
N GLY A 98 -48.70 -12.48 -34.00
CA GLY A 98 -49.65 -11.46 -33.51
C GLY A 98 -49.41 -10.86 -32.12
N ALA A 99 -48.43 -9.95 -32.02
CA ALA A 99 -48.37 -8.78 -31.12
C ALA A 99 -48.90 -8.86 -29.65
N GLY A 100 -48.00 -8.71 -28.67
CA GLY A 100 -48.39 -8.53 -27.26
C GLY A 100 -47.22 -8.35 -26.28
N GLU A 101 -46.42 -7.29 -26.41
CA GLU A 101 -45.37 -6.98 -25.42
C GLU A 101 -45.97 -6.82 -24.01
N SER A 102 -45.54 -7.67 -23.08
CA SER A 102 -45.88 -7.61 -21.66
C SER A 102 -44.56 -7.56 -20.87
N PRO A 103 -44.32 -6.53 -20.02
CA PRO A 103 -43.07 -6.43 -19.28
C PRO A 103 -42.85 -7.64 -18.37
N MET A 104 -41.70 -8.31 -18.48
CA MET A 104 -41.37 -9.43 -17.60
C MET A 104 -40.95 -8.90 -16.23
N ASP A 105 -41.79 -9.13 -15.22
CA ASP A 105 -41.52 -8.84 -13.82
C ASP A 105 -40.50 -9.84 -13.27
N PHE A 106 -39.28 -9.37 -13.01
CA PHE A 106 -38.16 -10.18 -12.53
C PHE A 106 -38.25 -10.53 -11.03
N SER A 107 -39.26 -10.02 -10.29
CA SER A 107 -39.27 -10.08 -8.82
C SER A 107 -39.61 -11.44 -8.20
N SER A 108 -40.00 -12.47 -8.96
CA SER A 108 -40.41 -13.75 -8.38
C SER A 108 -40.27 -14.98 -9.28
N VAL A 109 -39.19 -15.75 -9.09
CA VAL A 109 -39.28 -17.20 -8.79
C VAL A 109 -37.97 -17.75 -8.21
N GLY A 110 -37.79 -17.60 -6.89
CA GLY A 110 -36.78 -18.34 -6.14
C GLY A 110 -37.38 -19.62 -5.54
N SER A 111 -37.17 -20.77 -6.17
CA SER A 111 -37.45 -22.11 -5.57
C SER A 111 -36.68 -23.20 -6.33
N ALA A 112 -35.91 -24.00 -5.60
CA ALA A 112 -34.86 -24.82 -6.17
C ALA A 112 -35.31 -26.16 -6.81
N SER A 113 -34.66 -26.52 -7.91
CA SER A 113 -34.41 -27.90 -8.33
C SER A 113 -32.95 -28.02 -8.81
N GLY A 114 -32.08 -28.61 -7.99
CA GLY A 114 -30.65 -28.63 -8.26
C GLY A 114 -30.19 -29.80 -9.12
N SER A 115 -29.46 -29.52 -10.20
CA SER A 115 -28.44 -30.40 -10.81
C SER A 115 -27.77 -29.69 -12.00
N GLY A 116 -26.54 -29.22 -11.82
CA GLY A 116 -25.77 -28.58 -12.89
C GLY A 116 -24.64 -27.73 -12.32
N ASN A 117 -23.40 -27.99 -12.74
CA ASN A 117 -22.23 -27.30 -12.24
C ASN A 117 -22.18 -25.86 -12.77
N ARG A 118 -22.83 -24.94 -12.07
CA ARG A 118 -22.43 -23.54 -12.06
C ARG A 118 -21.63 -23.32 -10.79
N ASP A 119 -20.32 -23.16 -10.96
CA ASP A 119 -19.56 -22.29 -10.09
C ASP A 119 -20.12 -20.89 -10.32
N GLU A 120 -21.10 -20.52 -9.50
CA GLU A 120 -21.51 -19.12 -9.40
C GLU A 120 -20.30 -18.41 -8.77
N ASP A 121 -19.60 -17.60 -9.56
CA ASP A 121 -18.57 -16.68 -9.08
C ASP A 121 -19.21 -15.65 -8.14
N PHE A 122 -19.41 -16.08 -6.91
CA PHE A 122 -19.49 -15.21 -5.75
C PHE A 122 -18.12 -14.55 -5.61
N GLU A 123 -17.91 -13.49 -6.38
CA GLU A 123 -16.93 -12.46 -6.06
C GLU A 123 -16.98 -12.25 -4.53
N PRO A 124 -15.84 -12.31 -3.82
CA PRO A 124 -15.85 -12.11 -2.38
C PRO A 124 -16.27 -10.65 -2.11
N GLN A 125 -17.56 -10.47 -1.86
CA GLN A 125 -18.19 -9.23 -1.44
C GLN A 125 -17.74 -8.92 -0.01
N ASN A 126 -16.45 -8.56 0.08
CA ASN A 126 -15.80 -8.05 1.27
C ASN A 126 -16.60 -6.84 1.71
N ALA A 127 -17.36 -6.99 2.81
CA ALA A 127 -18.05 -5.87 3.41
C ALA A 127 -17.04 -4.74 3.64
N ALA A 128 -17.40 -3.52 3.23
CA ALA A 128 -16.59 -2.34 3.54
C ALA A 128 -16.36 -2.31 5.05
N ALA A 129 -15.11 -2.18 5.48
CA ALA A 129 -14.79 -2.17 6.90
C ALA A 129 -15.41 -0.91 7.54
N GLU A 130 -16.31 -1.12 8.50
CA GLU A 130 -17.11 -0.04 9.11
C GLU A 130 -16.19 1.04 9.68
N THR A 131 -16.27 2.24 9.11
CA THR A 131 -15.47 3.37 9.57
C THR A 131 -15.93 3.85 10.94
N MET A 132 -15.05 4.50 11.69
CA MET A 132 -15.40 5.19 12.94
C MET A 132 -16.64 6.09 12.79
N GLN A 133 -16.77 6.78 11.65
CA GLN A 133 -17.90 7.67 11.36
C GLN A 133 -19.20 6.88 11.21
N GLU A 134 -19.20 5.76 10.47
CA GLU A 134 -20.37 4.88 10.32
C GLU A 134 -20.79 4.24 11.66
N HIS A 135 -19.84 3.79 12.48
CA HIS A 135 -20.11 3.25 13.82
C HIS A 135 -20.77 4.30 14.75
N LEU A 136 -20.29 5.55 14.72
CA LEU A 136 -20.86 6.65 15.48
C LEU A 136 -22.24 7.09 14.93
N LEU A 137 -22.43 7.07 13.61
CA LEU A 137 -23.74 7.30 12.98
C LEU A 137 -24.74 6.20 13.35
N TRP A 138 -24.30 4.94 13.48
CA TRP A 138 -25.12 3.82 13.97
C TRP A 138 -25.54 4.03 15.43
N GLN A 139 -24.64 4.46 16.32
CA GLN A 139 -25.00 4.82 17.70
C GLN A 139 -25.93 6.03 17.78
N LEU A 140 -25.72 7.04 16.92
CA LEU A 140 -26.63 8.19 16.73
C LEU A 140 -28.03 7.76 16.24
N ASN A 141 -28.14 6.67 15.46
CA ASN A 141 -29.43 6.10 15.07
C ASN A 141 -30.16 5.39 16.23
N LEU A 142 -29.43 4.75 17.15
CA LEU A 142 -29.99 4.03 18.29
C LEU A 142 -30.32 4.93 19.49
N SER A 143 -29.68 6.10 19.58
CA SER A 143 -29.78 7.00 20.73
C SER A 143 -30.92 8.02 20.59
N GLY A 144 -31.61 8.30 21.69
CA GLY A 144 -32.78 9.18 21.74
C GLY A 144 -32.44 10.67 21.67
N PHE A 145 -32.05 11.14 20.49
CA PHE A 145 -31.88 12.56 20.13
C PHE A 145 -33.12 13.10 19.39
N THR A 146 -33.41 14.40 19.54
CA THR A 146 -34.37 15.09 18.68
C THR A 146 -33.82 15.28 17.25
N PRO A 147 -34.67 15.49 16.23
CA PRO A 147 -34.20 15.72 14.86
C PRO A 147 -33.24 16.92 14.70
N ARG A 148 -33.33 17.94 15.57
CA ARG A 148 -32.40 19.09 15.58
C ARG A 148 -31.03 18.71 16.14
N GLU A 149 -31.00 18.09 17.32
CA GLU A 149 -29.74 17.64 17.92
C GLU A 149 -29.05 16.57 17.06
N ARG A 150 -29.83 15.68 16.42
CA ARG A 150 -29.33 14.68 15.47
C ARG A 150 -28.55 15.31 14.31
N ALA A 151 -29.09 16.37 13.69
CA ALA A 151 -28.40 17.07 12.60
C ALA A 151 -27.09 17.72 13.07
N ILE A 152 -27.07 18.26 14.30
CA ILE A 152 -25.86 18.79 14.94
C ILE A 152 -24.85 17.67 15.21
N ALA A 153 -25.30 16.50 15.70
CA ALA A 153 -24.44 15.36 15.99
C ALA A 153 -23.81 14.76 14.71
N THR A 154 -24.54 14.70 13.60
CA THR A 154 -23.98 14.30 12.29
C THR A 154 -22.85 15.23 11.86
N VAL A 155 -23.05 16.55 11.89
CA VAL A 155 -21.98 17.53 11.54
C VAL A 155 -20.77 17.42 12.48
N ILE A 156 -20.97 17.08 13.76
CA ILE A 156 -19.87 16.81 14.70
C ILE A 156 -19.09 15.53 14.35
N ILE A 157 -19.77 14.46 13.89
CA ILE A 157 -19.15 13.18 13.50
C ILE A 157 -18.40 13.34 12.17
N ASP A 158 -18.95 14.07 11.20
CA ASP A 158 -18.30 14.35 9.92
C ASP A 158 -17.01 15.19 10.12
N ALA A 159 -16.95 16.03 11.16
CA ALA A 159 -15.79 16.85 11.53
C ALA A 159 -14.74 16.13 12.41
N LEU A 160 -14.84 14.81 12.58
CA LEU A 160 -13.85 14.00 13.31
C LEU A 160 -12.61 13.69 12.46
N ASN A 161 -11.44 13.82 13.08
CA ASN A 161 -10.18 13.24 12.58
C ASN A 161 -10.12 11.74 12.89
N PRO A 162 -9.32 10.93 12.17
CA PRO A 162 -9.14 9.50 12.47
C PRO A 162 -8.60 9.21 13.89
N ASP A 163 -7.93 10.17 14.54
CA ASP A 163 -7.54 10.07 15.96
C ASP A 163 -8.72 10.20 16.96
N GLY A 164 -9.93 10.56 16.50
CA GLY A 164 -11.14 10.76 17.31
C GLY A 164 -11.38 12.20 17.80
N TYR A 165 -10.57 13.17 17.34
CA TYR A 165 -10.61 14.57 17.78
C TYR A 165 -11.35 15.49 16.78
N VAL A 166 -12.09 16.47 17.30
CA VAL A 166 -12.63 17.60 16.52
C VAL A 166 -11.60 18.71 16.49
N ALA A 167 -11.04 19.00 15.31
CA ALA A 167 -10.08 20.09 15.11
C ALA A 167 -10.75 21.46 14.90
N GLU A 168 -12.06 21.49 14.64
CA GLU A 168 -12.80 22.70 14.32
C GLU A 168 -13.27 23.49 15.55
N THR A 169 -13.39 24.81 15.40
CA THR A 169 -13.97 25.68 16.42
C THR A 169 -15.49 25.49 16.46
N PRO A 170 -16.17 25.77 17.59
CA PRO A 170 -17.64 25.74 17.63
C PRO A 170 -18.26 26.73 16.63
N GLU A 171 -17.57 27.81 16.29
CA GLU A 171 -17.98 28.80 15.28
C GLU A 171 -17.91 28.24 13.84
N ALA A 172 -16.95 27.37 13.53
CA ALA A 172 -16.87 26.69 12.24
C ALA A 172 -17.99 25.63 12.09
N LEU A 173 -18.23 24.82 13.13
CA LEU A 173 -19.35 23.87 13.16
C LEU A 173 -20.71 24.58 13.02
N LEU A 174 -20.88 25.76 13.61
CA LEU A 174 -22.06 26.61 13.42
C LEU A 174 -22.20 27.17 11.99
N ALA A 175 -21.10 27.34 11.25
CA ALA A 175 -21.12 27.75 9.85
C ALA A 175 -21.32 26.58 8.87
N ALA A 176 -21.02 25.34 9.29
CA ALA A 176 -21.26 24.11 8.53
C ALA A 176 -22.71 23.61 8.64
N LEU A 177 -23.44 24.00 9.69
CA LEU A 177 -24.86 23.68 9.86
C LEU A 177 -25.73 24.32 8.77
N PRO A 178 -26.79 23.63 8.28
CA PRO A 178 -27.68 24.17 7.26
C PRO A 178 -28.45 25.39 7.79
N ALA A 179 -28.66 26.40 6.94
CA ALA A 179 -29.17 27.71 7.34
C ALA A 179 -30.55 27.71 8.04
N ASP A 180 -31.34 26.64 7.90
CA ASP A 180 -32.61 26.44 8.59
C ASP A 180 -32.45 26.07 10.08
N LEU A 181 -31.29 25.52 10.47
CA LEU A 181 -30.89 25.30 11.86
C LEU A 181 -30.13 26.51 12.41
N GLN A 182 -30.90 27.49 12.87
CA GLN A 182 -30.40 28.42 13.89
C GLN A 182 -30.18 27.64 15.19
N ALA A 183 -28.96 27.15 15.38
CA ALA A 183 -28.45 26.55 16.60
C ALA A 183 -27.57 27.55 17.35
N THR A 184 -27.51 27.43 18.67
CA THR A 184 -26.60 28.18 19.54
C THR A 184 -25.32 27.40 19.79
N ALA A 185 -24.23 28.09 20.14
CA ALA A 185 -22.98 27.44 20.54
C ALA A 185 -23.19 26.52 21.77
N GLU A 186 -24.10 26.87 22.66
CA GLU A 186 -24.44 26.09 23.86
C GLU A 186 -25.16 24.76 23.51
N GLU A 187 -26.06 24.77 22.51
CA GLU A 187 -26.66 23.54 21.97
C GLU A 187 -25.59 22.63 21.32
N VAL A 188 -24.66 23.20 20.55
CA VAL A 188 -23.55 22.44 19.94
C VAL A 188 -22.60 21.86 21.02
N GLU A 189 -22.31 22.60 22.08
CA GLU A 189 -21.56 22.10 23.24
C GLU A 189 -22.29 20.94 23.96
N ALA A 190 -23.60 21.06 24.16
CA ALA A 190 -24.42 20.04 24.82
C ALA A 190 -24.53 18.74 24.00
N VAL A 191 -24.76 18.87 22.68
CA VAL A 191 -24.77 17.73 21.76
C VAL A 191 -23.39 17.07 21.70
N ARG A 192 -22.29 17.85 21.62
CA ARG A 192 -20.93 17.30 21.62
C ARG A 192 -20.65 16.46 22.86
N ARG A 193 -21.02 16.90 24.07
CA ARG A 193 -20.84 16.10 25.30
C ARG A 193 -21.56 14.77 25.23
N ARG A 194 -22.76 14.74 24.64
CA ARG A 194 -23.54 13.50 24.49
C ARG A 194 -23.01 12.58 23.39
N VAL A 195 -22.18 13.09 22.46
CA VAL A 195 -21.37 12.30 21.52
C VAL A 195 -20.04 11.86 22.17
N GLN A 196 -19.51 12.62 23.14
CA GLN A 196 -18.32 12.22 23.94
C GLN A 196 -18.60 10.98 24.82
N ASP A 197 -19.88 10.72 25.14
CA ASP A 197 -20.37 9.51 25.85
C ASP A 197 -20.59 8.29 24.93
N PHE A 198 -20.39 8.39 23.61
CA PHE A 198 -20.46 7.24 22.69
C PHE A 198 -19.24 6.33 22.82
N ASP A 199 -19.34 5.10 22.30
CA ASP A 199 -18.23 4.14 22.26
C ASP A 199 -17.44 4.29 20.94
N PRO A 200 -16.12 4.55 20.93
CA PRO A 200 -15.21 4.65 22.08
C PRO A 200 -15.26 6.00 22.83
N VAL A 201 -15.28 5.91 24.16
CA VAL A 201 -15.43 7.05 25.08
C VAL A 201 -14.36 8.14 24.91
N GLY A 202 -14.80 9.39 24.89
CA GLY A 202 -13.92 10.56 24.66
C GLY A 202 -13.68 10.90 23.18
N VAL A 203 -14.35 10.23 22.23
CA VAL A 203 -14.55 10.73 20.85
C VAL A 203 -15.15 12.14 20.87
N ALA A 204 -14.91 12.94 19.82
CA ALA A 204 -15.36 14.33 19.73
C ALA A 204 -14.79 15.26 20.84
N SER A 205 -13.63 14.92 21.38
CA SER A 205 -12.82 15.81 22.20
C SER A 205 -12.08 16.85 21.35
N ARG A 206 -11.82 18.03 21.92
CA ARG A 206 -10.94 19.05 21.29
C ARG A 206 -9.46 18.83 21.62
N ASP A 207 -9.19 18.56 22.89
CA ASP A 207 -7.85 18.39 23.45
C ASP A 207 -7.74 17.05 24.15
N LEU A 208 -6.51 16.53 24.27
CA LEU A 208 -6.19 15.36 25.11
C LEU A 208 -6.69 15.54 26.56
N ARG A 209 -6.76 16.79 27.06
CA ARG A 209 -7.33 17.09 28.38
C ARG A 209 -8.81 16.73 28.46
N ASP A 210 -9.59 17.09 27.44
CA ASP A 210 -11.04 16.84 27.40
C ASP A 210 -11.31 15.34 27.23
N CYS A 211 -10.53 14.66 26.39
CA CYS A 211 -10.61 13.21 26.16
C CYS A 211 -10.37 12.42 27.46
N LEU A 212 -9.22 12.65 28.12
CA LEU A 212 -8.89 11.99 29.39
C LEU A 212 -9.86 12.38 30.52
N ARG A 213 -10.41 13.60 30.52
CA ARG A 213 -11.41 14.05 31.50
C ARG A 213 -12.73 13.29 31.34
N VAL A 214 -13.26 13.17 30.13
CA VAL A 214 -14.48 12.39 29.83
C VAL A 214 -14.27 10.91 30.20
N GLN A 215 -13.14 10.32 29.78
CA GLN A 215 -12.82 8.94 30.11
C GLN A 215 -12.70 8.71 31.63
N LEU A 216 -12.10 9.64 32.39
CA LEU A 216 -12.09 9.60 33.85
C LEU A 216 -13.46 9.86 34.48
N GLU A 217 -14.34 10.63 33.84
CA GLU A 217 -15.68 10.93 34.37
C GLU A 217 -16.60 9.71 34.35
N GLN A 218 -16.36 8.72 33.47
CA GLN A 218 -17.08 7.45 33.37
C GLN A 218 -16.65 6.39 34.42
N PHE A 219 -15.56 6.60 35.19
CA PHE A 219 -15.17 5.69 36.29
C PHE A 219 -16.00 5.94 37.56
N ASP A 220 -16.30 4.88 38.31
CA ASP A 220 -17.08 4.94 39.57
C ASP A 220 -16.51 5.94 40.59
N ASP A 221 -17.40 6.69 41.26
CA ASP A 221 -17.11 7.64 42.34
C ASP A 221 -16.35 6.98 43.51
N GLY A 222 -16.50 5.67 43.70
CA GLY A 222 -15.74 4.90 44.69
C GLY A 222 -14.22 4.82 44.44
N THR A 223 -13.75 5.23 43.26
CA THR A 223 -12.34 5.17 42.87
C THR A 223 -11.56 6.33 43.48
N ALA A 224 -10.94 6.14 44.65
CA ALA A 224 -10.22 7.18 45.41
C ALA A 224 -9.15 7.95 44.61
N GLN A 225 -8.58 7.35 43.55
CA GLN A 225 -7.59 7.96 42.67
C GLN A 225 -8.20 8.89 41.60
N ARG A 226 -9.52 8.84 41.33
CA ARG A 226 -10.19 9.56 40.23
C ARG A 226 -10.17 11.07 40.42
N GLU A 227 -10.50 11.59 41.60
CA GLU A 227 -10.43 13.04 41.88
C GLU A 227 -9.00 13.58 41.71
N LEU A 228 -8.01 12.79 42.15
CA LEU A 228 -6.60 13.14 42.03
C LEU A 228 -6.13 13.08 40.55
N ALA A 229 -6.61 12.09 39.79
CA ALA A 229 -6.33 11.96 38.36
C ALA A 229 -6.93 13.12 37.54
N LEU A 230 -8.19 13.47 37.77
CA LEU A 230 -8.85 14.64 37.16
C LEU A 230 -8.05 15.92 37.44
N ARG A 231 -7.63 16.14 38.70
CA ARG A 231 -6.79 17.27 39.09
C ARG A 231 -5.39 17.28 38.45
N ILE A 232 -4.82 16.12 38.10
CA ILE A 232 -3.59 16.04 37.29
C ILE A 232 -3.88 16.47 35.84
N VAL A 233 -4.95 15.95 35.24
CA VAL A 233 -5.36 16.22 33.85
C VAL A 233 -5.64 17.71 33.62
N ASP A 234 -6.45 18.32 34.49
CA ASP A 234 -6.79 19.74 34.43
C ASP A 234 -5.55 20.64 34.54
N SER A 235 -4.65 20.34 35.48
CA SER A 235 -3.53 21.23 35.80
C SER A 235 -2.30 21.03 34.91
N GLU A 236 -1.65 19.86 34.99
CA GLU A 236 -0.21 19.71 34.70
C GLU A 236 0.13 18.39 33.98
N LEU A 237 -0.59 18.09 32.90
CA LEU A 237 -0.26 16.98 31.98
C LEU A 237 1.21 17.02 31.48
N GLU A 238 1.82 18.20 31.36
CA GLU A 238 3.25 18.34 31.04
C GLU A 238 4.17 17.74 32.12
N LEU A 239 3.82 17.83 33.41
CA LEU A 239 4.62 17.24 34.49
C LEU A 239 4.40 15.72 34.58
N LEU A 240 3.21 15.24 34.23
CA LEU A 240 2.94 13.81 34.06
C LEU A 240 3.76 13.24 32.89
N ALA A 241 3.77 13.90 31.74
CA ALA A 241 4.58 13.52 30.58
C ALA A 241 6.10 13.57 30.84
N ARG A 242 6.55 14.38 31.81
CA ARG A 242 7.94 14.44 32.30
C ARG A 242 8.23 13.45 33.45
N ASN A 243 7.25 12.63 33.84
CA ASN A 243 7.32 11.66 34.95
C ASN A 243 7.74 12.28 36.30
N ASP A 244 7.42 13.56 36.52
CA ASP A 244 7.97 14.42 37.57
C ASP A 244 7.17 14.26 38.90
N ILE A 245 6.94 13.02 39.35
CA ILE A 245 6.01 12.63 40.45
C ILE A 245 6.22 13.46 41.72
N GLY A 246 7.47 13.63 42.17
CA GLY A 246 7.80 14.41 43.37
C GLY A 246 7.54 15.92 43.25
N ARG A 247 7.29 16.45 42.04
CA ARG A 247 6.77 17.81 41.83
C ARG A 247 5.24 17.84 41.78
N LEU A 248 4.61 16.83 41.17
CA LEU A 248 3.15 16.66 41.17
C LEU A 248 2.61 16.56 42.61
N ALA A 249 3.19 15.69 43.45
CA ALA A 249 2.82 15.54 44.86
C ALA A 249 2.90 16.85 45.65
N ARG A 250 3.98 17.64 45.45
CA ARG A 250 4.16 18.95 46.10
C ARG A 250 3.16 20.02 45.61
N LYS A 251 2.76 19.99 44.34
CA LYS A 251 1.72 20.91 43.81
C LYS A 251 0.32 20.51 44.28
N LEU A 252 -0.02 19.23 44.20
CA LEU A 252 -1.36 18.70 44.49
C LEU A 252 -1.63 18.50 45.98
N ARG A 253 -0.57 18.47 46.81
CA ARG A 253 -0.59 18.21 48.27
C ARG A 253 -1.12 16.81 48.63
N ALA A 254 -0.70 15.81 47.87
CA ALA A 254 -1.04 14.40 48.06
C ALA A 254 0.23 13.55 48.31
N GLY A 255 0.06 12.30 48.74
CA GLY A 255 1.15 11.35 48.90
C GLY A 255 1.80 10.96 47.57
N GLU A 256 3.11 10.69 47.57
CA GLU A 256 3.82 10.30 46.35
C GLU A 256 3.29 8.96 45.79
N ASP A 257 2.86 8.04 46.66
CA ASP A 257 2.20 6.77 46.28
C ASP A 257 0.79 6.98 45.66
N GLU A 258 0.02 7.95 46.17
CA GLU A 258 -1.32 8.28 45.66
C GLU A 258 -1.24 8.90 44.26
N VAL A 259 -0.25 9.80 44.07
CA VAL A 259 0.07 10.39 42.75
C VAL A 259 0.60 9.32 41.79
N ALA A 260 1.41 8.37 42.25
CA ALA A 260 1.87 7.26 41.42
C ALA A 260 0.71 6.34 40.98
N ALA A 261 -0.25 6.07 41.87
CA ALA A 261 -1.46 5.29 41.54
C ALA A 261 -2.37 6.02 40.54
N ALA A 262 -2.60 7.32 40.71
CA ALA A 262 -3.35 8.12 39.74
C ALA A 262 -2.62 8.27 38.40
N ALA A 263 -1.30 8.39 38.41
CA ALA A 263 -0.48 8.41 37.20
C ALA A 263 -0.51 7.06 36.45
N ALA A 264 -0.63 5.93 37.17
CA ALA A 264 -0.86 4.63 36.56
C ALA A 264 -2.26 4.54 35.93
N LEU A 265 -3.31 5.04 36.60
CA LEU A 265 -4.67 5.09 36.07
C LEU A 265 -4.76 5.92 34.77
N ILE A 266 -4.16 7.11 34.73
CA ILE A 266 -4.13 7.95 33.50
C ILE A 266 -3.37 7.25 32.37
N ARG A 267 -2.39 6.38 32.68
CA ARG A 267 -1.63 5.60 31.69
C ARG A 267 -2.33 4.33 31.21
N SER A 268 -3.47 3.97 31.79
CA SER A 268 -4.37 2.91 31.29
C SER A 268 -5.58 3.45 30.49
N LEU A 269 -5.58 4.75 30.18
CA LEU A 269 -6.59 5.39 29.33
C LEU A 269 -6.08 5.53 27.88
N ASP A 270 -6.99 5.49 26.92
CA ASP A 270 -6.66 5.55 25.49
C ASP A 270 -6.67 6.99 24.95
N PRO A 271 -5.50 7.58 24.63
CA PRO A 271 -5.39 8.98 24.21
C PRO A 271 -5.81 9.23 22.75
N ARG A 272 -6.24 8.19 22.03
CA ARG A 272 -6.65 8.19 20.62
C ARG A 272 -7.78 7.18 20.42
N PRO A 273 -9.00 7.46 20.90
CA PRO A 273 -10.10 6.49 20.85
C PRO A 273 -10.44 6.06 19.42
N GLY A 274 -10.26 6.96 18.43
CA GLY A 274 -10.48 6.64 17.01
C GLY A 274 -9.55 5.56 16.44
N ALA A 275 -8.34 5.38 16.99
CA ALA A 275 -7.34 4.46 16.44
C ALA A 275 -7.69 2.97 16.62
N ALA A 276 -8.68 2.64 17.44
CA ALA A 276 -9.22 1.28 17.56
C ALA A 276 -10.25 0.94 16.47
N LEU A 277 -10.82 1.96 15.82
CA LEU A 277 -11.78 1.85 14.71
C LEU A 277 -11.19 2.33 13.37
N ASP A 278 -9.89 2.62 13.32
CA ASP A 278 -9.18 2.94 12.09
C ASP A 278 -8.84 1.64 11.34
N THR A 279 -9.82 1.16 10.58
CA THR A 279 -9.68 0.01 9.69
C THR A 279 -9.07 0.37 8.33
N THR A 280 -8.25 1.44 8.25
CA THR A 280 -7.50 1.76 7.03
C THR A 280 -6.68 0.53 6.59
N PRO A 281 -6.93 -0.04 5.39
CA PRO A 281 -6.21 -1.22 4.94
C PRO A 281 -4.74 -0.89 4.77
N VAL A 282 -3.86 -1.74 5.32
CA VAL A 282 -2.42 -1.58 5.16
C VAL A 282 -2.05 -1.73 3.68
N GLU A 283 -1.65 -0.65 3.02
CA GLU A 283 -1.23 -0.67 1.62
C GLU A 283 0.03 -1.54 1.45
N TYR A 284 -0.17 -2.79 0.98
CA TYR A 284 0.92 -3.70 0.69
C TYR A 284 1.63 -3.30 -0.60
N VAL A 285 2.87 -2.82 -0.49
CA VAL A 285 3.72 -2.53 -1.65
C VAL A 285 4.16 -3.84 -2.32
N ALA A 286 3.51 -4.18 -3.44
CA ALA A 286 3.89 -5.28 -4.30
C ALA A 286 5.35 -5.12 -4.79
N PRO A 287 6.21 -6.14 -4.65
CA PRO A 287 7.60 -6.06 -5.07
C PRO A 287 7.79 -6.47 -6.55
N ASP A 288 8.46 -5.63 -7.33
CA ASP A 288 8.84 -5.95 -8.72
C ASP A 288 9.82 -7.14 -8.80
N VAL A 289 10.65 -7.33 -7.76
CA VAL A 289 11.77 -8.28 -7.77
C VAL A 289 11.92 -9.00 -6.42
N TYR A 290 12.09 -10.33 -6.46
CA TYR A 290 12.37 -11.17 -5.28
C TYR A 290 13.85 -11.55 -5.19
N THR A 291 14.37 -11.62 -3.96
CA THR A 291 15.71 -12.14 -3.66
C THR A 291 15.66 -13.35 -2.74
N PHE A 292 16.45 -14.37 -3.07
CA PHE A 292 16.57 -15.60 -2.29
C PHE A 292 17.99 -16.15 -2.34
N LYS A 293 18.36 -16.96 -1.35
CA LYS A 293 19.72 -17.48 -1.19
C LYS A 293 19.80 -18.95 -1.59
N GLU A 294 20.44 -19.24 -2.72
CA GLU A 294 20.80 -20.60 -3.09
C GLU A 294 22.19 -20.95 -2.57
N GLY A 295 22.20 -21.63 -1.40
CA GLY A 295 23.43 -22.04 -0.72
C GLY A 295 24.30 -20.84 -0.33
N ALA A 296 25.37 -20.61 -1.08
CA ALA A 296 26.32 -19.52 -0.85
C ALA A 296 26.16 -18.32 -1.81
N ARG A 297 25.16 -18.33 -2.71
CA ARG A 297 24.93 -17.23 -3.67
C ARG A 297 23.51 -16.68 -3.55
N TRP A 298 23.39 -15.37 -3.59
CA TRP A 298 22.12 -14.68 -3.75
C TRP A 298 21.68 -14.76 -5.21
N ARG A 299 20.43 -15.16 -5.45
CA ARG A 299 19.73 -15.05 -6.74
C ARG A 299 18.66 -13.97 -6.67
N VAL A 300 18.29 -13.53 -7.87
CA VAL A 300 17.29 -12.52 -8.13
C VAL A 300 16.30 -13.11 -9.14
N SER A 301 15.00 -12.96 -8.89
CA SER A 301 13.93 -13.26 -9.86
C SER A 301 12.99 -12.07 -9.94
N LEU A 302 12.52 -11.73 -11.14
CA LEU A 302 11.40 -10.81 -11.29
C LEU A 302 10.12 -11.44 -10.76
N ASN A 303 9.15 -10.62 -10.35
CA ASN A 303 7.77 -11.08 -10.18
C ASN A 303 7.12 -11.20 -11.58
N PRO A 304 6.58 -12.37 -11.99
CA PRO A 304 5.83 -12.48 -13.25
C PRO A 304 4.60 -11.57 -13.33
N GLU A 305 3.92 -11.31 -12.21
CA GLU A 305 2.73 -10.42 -12.15
C GLU A 305 3.10 -8.96 -12.48
N CYS A 306 4.35 -8.56 -12.22
CA CYS A 306 4.84 -7.21 -12.56
C CYS A 306 5.29 -7.08 -14.02
N GLN A 307 5.18 -8.14 -14.83
CA GLN A 307 5.47 -8.14 -16.26
C GLN A 307 4.19 -8.46 -17.07
N PRO A 308 3.41 -7.44 -17.46
CA PRO A 308 2.20 -7.66 -18.26
C PRO A 308 2.55 -8.34 -19.58
N ARG A 309 1.88 -9.46 -19.86
CA ARG A 309 2.17 -10.28 -21.04
C ARG A 309 1.41 -9.76 -22.25
N LEU A 310 2.13 -9.07 -23.14
CA LEU A 310 1.59 -8.58 -24.40
C LEU A 310 1.90 -9.56 -25.55
N GLY A 311 0.83 -10.16 -26.07
CA GLY A 311 0.86 -10.98 -27.27
C GLY A 311 0.86 -10.14 -28.56
N LEU A 312 0.85 -10.85 -29.68
CA LEU A 312 0.50 -10.28 -30.99
C LEU A 312 -0.62 -11.12 -31.60
N ASN A 313 -1.73 -10.49 -31.97
CA ASN A 313 -2.85 -11.21 -32.60
C ASN A 313 -2.36 -11.96 -33.86
N GLN A 314 -2.41 -13.29 -33.78
CA GLN A 314 -1.90 -14.17 -34.84
C GLN A 314 -2.79 -14.13 -36.09
N HIS A 315 -4.09 -13.97 -35.92
CA HIS A 315 -5.07 -13.87 -37.00
C HIS A 315 -4.82 -12.62 -37.88
N TYR A 316 -4.74 -11.43 -37.28
CA TYR A 316 -4.39 -10.19 -37.97
C TYR A 316 -2.97 -10.22 -38.55
N CYS A 317 -1.99 -10.80 -37.85
CA CYS A 317 -0.66 -11.05 -38.43
C CYS A 317 -0.74 -11.88 -39.73
N SER A 318 -1.61 -12.89 -39.78
CA SER A 318 -1.83 -13.70 -40.98
C SER A 318 -2.52 -12.93 -42.12
N LEU A 319 -3.39 -11.97 -41.79
CA LEU A 319 -4.07 -11.11 -42.76
C LEU A 319 -3.11 -10.07 -43.36
N ILE A 320 -2.24 -9.48 -42.54
CA ILE A 320 -1.19 -8.53 -42.99
C ILE A 320 -0.25 -9.19 -44.02
N ALA A 321 0.05 -10.48 -43.86
CA ALA A 321 0.88 -11.24 -44.81
C ALA A 321 0.19 -11.48 -46.17
N LYS A 322 -1.14 -11.47 -46.20
CA LYS A 322 -1.96 -11.67 -47.42
C LYS A 322 -2.33 -10.33 -48.10
N ALA A 323 -2.49 -9.26 -47.31
CA ALA A 323 -3.00 -7.97 -47.75
C ALA A 323 -2.01 -7.17 -48.62
N ARG A 324 -2.54 -6.47 -49.64
CA ARG A 324 -1.80 -5.56 -50.52
C ARG A 324 -2.61 -4.27 -50.68
N GLY A 325 -1.95 -3.13 -50.48
CA GLY A 325 -2.60 -1.81 -50.51
C GLY A 325 -1.96 -0.85 -49.49
N GLU A 326 -2.62 0.28 -49.29
CA GLU A 326 -2.22 1.34 -48.35
C GLU A 326 -2.50 0.92 -46.89
N ASP A 327 -3.66 0.32 -46.63
CA ASP A 327 -4.04 -0.26 -45.33
C ASP A 327 -3.03 -1.30 -44.84
N ALA A 328 -2.53 -2.13 -45.75
CA ALA A 328 -1.49 -3.11 -45.47
C ALA A 328 -0.14 -2.45 -45.12
N SER A 329 0.08 -1.19 -45.51
CA SER A 329 1.23 -0.39 -45.08
C SER A 329 1.02 0.22 -43.70
N TRP A 330 -0.20 0.71 -43.39
CA TRP A 330 -0.55 1.18 -42.05
C TRP A 330 -0.45 0.06 -41.00
N MET A 331 -1.06 -1.10 -41.27
CA MET A 331 -0.96 -2.28 -40.38
C MET A 331 0.48 -2.79 -40.24
N ARG A 332 1.32 -2.69 -41.28
CA ARG A 332 2.76 -2.99 -41.17
C ARG A 332 3.52 -1.99 -40.30
N GLY A 333 3.08 -0.74 -40.22
CA GLY A 333 3.59 0.25 -39.26
C GLY A 333 3.23 -0.14 -37.83
N GLN A 334 1.94 -0.38 -37.57
CA GLN A 334 1.44 -0.81 -36.25
C GLN A 334 2.06 -2.14 -35.77
N LEU A 335 2.34 -3.07 -36.69
CA LEU A 335 3.05 -4.32 -36.38
C LEU A 335 4.52 -4.10 -36.02
N GLN A 336 5.19 -3.10 -36.62
CA GLN A 336 6.55 -2.71 -36.24
C GLN A 336 6.57 -2.01 -34.88
N GLU A 337 5.57 -1.17 -34.61
CA GLU A 337 5.39 -0.47 -33.33
C GLU A 337 5.10 -1.46 -32.18
N ALA A 338 4.16 -2.39 -32.37
CA ALA A 338 3.86 -3.47 -31.41
C ALA A 338 5.09 -4.36 -31.13
N ARG A 339 5.80 -4.81 -32.17
CA ARG A 339 7.04 -5.60 -32.01
C ARG A 339 8.16 -4.84 -31.32
N TRP A 340 8.23 -3.52 -31.55
CA TRP A 340 9.19 -2.66 -30.88
C TRP A 340 8.81 -2.44 -29.40
N LEU A 341 7.52 -2.29 -29.08
CA LEU A 341 7.00 -2.17 -27.73
C LEU A 341 7.28 -3.42 -26.89
N ILE A 342 6.94 -4.61 -27.40
CA ILE A 342 7.22 -5.90 -26.74
C ILE A 342 8.72 -6.03 -26.46
N LYS A 343 9.58 -5.74 -27.45
CA LYS A 343 11.04 -5.74 -27.26
C LYS A 343 11.54 -4.68 -26.27
N SER A 344 10.84 -3.55 -26.14
CA SER A 344 11.16 -2.55 -25.12
C SER A 344 10.80 -3.02 -23.71
N LEU A 345 9.72 -3.80 -23.57
CA LEU A 345 9.30 -4.43 -22.32
C LEU A 345 10.25 -5.57 -21.90
N GLU A 346 10.64 -6.45 -22.83
CA GLU A 346 11.70 -7.45 -22.63
C GLU A 346 13.00 -6.78 -22.15
N SER A 347 13.38 -5.68 -22.79
CA SER A 347 14.56 -4.88 -22.41
C SER A 347 14.40 -4.22 -21.03
N ARG A 348 13.21 -3.74 -20.65
CA ARG A 348 12.91 -3.27 -19.28
C ARG A 348 13.10 -4.39 -18.26
N ALA A 349 12.57 -5.58 -18.52
CA ALA A 349 12.73 -6.75 -17.63
C ALA A 349 14.21 -7.16 -17.49
N GLU A 350 14.93 -7.28 -18.62
CA GLU A 350 16.34 -7.67 -18.63
C GLU A 350 17.25 -6.63 -17.95
N THR A 351 17.00 -5.33 -18.18
CA THR A 351 17.74 -4.24 -17.52
C THR A 351 17.46 -4.19 -16.02
N LEU A 352 16.21 -4.35 -15.57
CA LEU A 352 15.84 -4.42 -14.16
C LEU A 352 16.50 -5.63 -13.46
N LEU A 353 16.50 -6.80 -14.10
CA LEU A 353 17.17 -8.00 -13.59
C LEU A 353 18.68 -7.77 -13.42
N LYS A 354 19.37 -7.29 -14.48
CA LYS A 354 20.83 -7.05 -14.46
C LYS A 354 21.26 -6.01 -13.43
N VAL A 355 20.53 -4.90 -13.34
CA VAL A 355 20.79 -3.84 -12.36
C VAL A 355 20.56 -4.35 -10.94
N THR A 356 19.49 -5.12 -10.71
CA THR A 356 19.19 -5.69 -9.39
C THR A 356 20.21 -6.75 -8.99
N GLU A 357 20.66 -7.62 -9.91
CA GLU A 357 21.72 -8.60 -9.63
C GLU A 357 23.04 -7.93 -9.22
N ALA A 358 23.45 -6.85 -9.91
CA ALA A 358 24.64 -6.08 -9.56
C ALA A 358 24.54 -5.42 -8.17
N ILE A 359 23.37 -4.84 -7.84
CA ILE A 359 23.10 -4.28 -6.50
C ILE A 359 23.16 -5.39 -5.43
N VAL A 360 22.46 -6.50 -5.63
CA VAL A 360 22.39 -7.65 -4.70
C VAL A 360 23.76 -8.29 -4.49
N ARG A 361 24.57 -8.43 -5.55
CA ARG A 361 25.94 -8.97 -5.48
C ARG A 361 26.82 -8.13 -4.55
N ARG A 362 26.79 -6.80 -4.71
CA ARG A 362 27.54 -5.85 -3.88
C ARG A 362 26.98 -5.69 -2.46
N GLN A 363 25.67 -5.79 -2.29
CA GLN A 363 24.97 -5.68 -1.01
C GLN A 363 24.74 -7.04 -0.32
N SER A 364 25.47 -8.09 -0.74
CA SER A 364 25.39 -9.42 -0.14
C SER A 364 25.64 -9.41 1.38
N ALA A 365 26.54 -8.53 1.86
CA ALA A 365 26.77 -8.31 3.29
C ALA A 365 25.55 -7.71 4.02
N PHE A 366 24.80 -6.80 3.40
CA PHE A 366 23.54 -6.27 3.95
C PHE A 366 22.47 -7.38 4.05
N LEU A 367 22.37 -8.24 3.04
CA LEU A 367 21.37 -9.31 3.04
C LEU A 367 21.66 -10.38 4.11
N ASP A 368 22.93 -10.68 4.36
CA ASP A 368 23.34 -11.66 5.38
C ASP A 368 23.34 -11.08 6.82
N TYR A 369 23.92 -9.90 7.05
CA TYR A 369 24.08 -9.34 8.40
C TYR A 369 23.07 -8.23 8.75
N GLY A 370 22.26 -7.78 7.79
CA GLY A 370 21.31 -6.67 7.96
C GLY A 370 21.95 -5.28 7.76
N PRO A 371 21.24 -4.21 8.17
CA PRO A 371 21.63 -2.83 7.86
C PRO A 371 22.97 -2.39 8.46
N GLU A 372 23.49 -3.10 9.46
CA GLU A 372 24.82 -2.83 10.04
C GLU A 372 25.98 -3.01 9.05
N ALA A 373 25.85 -3.93 8.08
CA ALA A 373 26.89 -4.26 7.10
C ALA A 373 26.62 -3.65 5.71
N MET A 374 25.81 -2.60 5.65
CA MET A 374 25.45 -1.95 4.40
C MET A 374 26.64 -1.19 3.81
N HIS A 375 27.03 -1.57 2.59
CA HIS A 375 28.11 -0.90 1.87
C HIS A 375 27.53 0.32 1.14
N PRO A 376 28.22 1.47 1.10
CA PRO A 376 27.78 2.59 0.28
C PRO A 376 27.98 2.25 -1.20
N LEU A 377 26.97 2.55 -2.02
CA LEU A 377 26.95 2.21 -3.45
C LEU A 377 26.67 3.47 -4.27
N VAL A 378 27.53 3.75 -5.25
CA VAL A 378 27.39 4.89 -6.16
C VAL A 378 26.82 4.40 -7.50
N LEU A 379 25.85 5.13 -8.06
CA LEU A 379 25.19 4.80 -9.33
C LEU A 379 26.19 4.55 -10.46
N ARG A 380 27.27 5.33 -10.54
CA ARG A 380 28.37 5.18 -11.51
C ARG A 380 29.01 3.79 -11.48
N GLU A 381 29.18 3.18 -10.31
CA GLU A 381 29.85 1.87 -10.22
C GLU A 381 28.98 0.72 -10.72
N VAL A 382 27.65 0.83 -10.54
CA VAL A 382 26.69 -0.08 -11.16
C VAL A 382 26.59 0.19 -12.67
N ALA A 383 26.75 1.46 -13.10
CA ALA A 383 26.79 1.86 -14.51
C ALA A 383 27.99 1.24 -15.24
N GLU A 384 29.16 1.28 -14.62
CA GLU A 384 30.40 0.65 -15.12
C GLU A 384 30.31 -0.89 -15.14
N GLU A 385 29.67 -1.52 -14.14
CA GLU A 385 29.51 -2.99 -14.07
C GLU A 385 28.45 -3.54 -15.06
N VAL A 386 27.35 -2.83 -15.27
CA VAL A 386 26.23 -3.25 -16.14
C VAL A 386 26.41 -2.74 -17.59
N GLY A 387 27.36 -1.84 -17.84
CA GLY A 387 27.64 -1.28 -19.17
C GLY A 387 26.58 -0.27 -19.65
N MET A 388 25.93 0.44 -18.72
CA MET A 388 24.84 1.37 -18.99
C MET A 388 25.19 2.79 -18.52
N HIS A 389 24.37 3.78 -18.87
CA HIS A 389 24.53 5.12 -18.31
C HIS A 389 23.91 5.22 -16.90
N GLU A 390 24.53 6.03 -16.03
CA GLU A 390 24.01 6.40 -14.70
C GLU A 390 22.55 6.91 -14.78
N SER A 391 22.24 7.72 -15.80
CA SER A 391 20.89 8.22 -16.10
C SER A 391 19.86 7.14 -16.47
N THR A 392 20.29 5.92 -16.82
CA THR A 392 19.42 4.76 -17.06
C THR A 392 19.16 4.02 -15.75
N ILE A 393 20.20 3.75 -14.96
CA ILE A 393 20.07 3.07 -13.67
C ILE A 393 19.23 3.90 -12.71
N SER A 394 19.48 5.21 -12.62
CA SER A 394 18.70 6.14 -11.79
C SER A 394 17.19 6.14 -12.13
N ARG A 395 16.81 5.78 -13.37
CA ARG A 395 15.42 5.59 -13.81
C ARG A 395 14.86 4.22 -13.44
N VAL A 396 15.63 3.16 -13.70
CA VAL A 396 15.27 1.77 -13.37
C VAL A 396 15.16 1.55 -11.85
N THR A 397 15.90 2.29 -11.02
CA THR A 397 15.88 2.12 -9.56
C THR A 397 14.82 2.94 -8.82
N THR A 398 14.17 3.91 -9.49
CA THR A 398 13.09 4.71 -8.88
C THR A 398 11.74 4.02 -8.98
N ARG A 399 10.95 4.03 -7.89
CA ARG A 399 9.65 3.37 -7.82
C ARG A 399 9.72 1.90 -8.27
N LYS A 400 10.78 1.20 -7.84
CA LYS A 400 10.95 -0.26 -7.99
C LYS A 400 11.35 -0.85 -6.66
N TYR A 401 10.67 -1.92 -6.28
CA TYR A 401 10.77 -2.53 -4.97
C TYR A 401 11.35 -3.94 -5.05
N ILE A 402 12.31 -4.20 -4.16
CA ILE A 402 12.96 -5.50 -4.02
C ILE A 402 12.50 -6.14 -2.70
N HIS A 403 11.94 -7.33 -2.79
CA HIS A 403 11.65 -8.15 -1.62
C HIS A 403 12.91 -8.88 -1.17
N THR A 404 13.21 -8.75 0.12
CA THR A 404 14.34 -9.41 0.79
C THR A 404 13.84 -10.18 2.01
N PRO A 405 14.61 -11.16 2.53
CA PRO A 405 14.27 -11.85 3.78
C PRO A 405 14.18 -10.96 5.03
N ARG A 406 14.40 -9.64 4.89
CA ARG A 406 14.30 -8.63 5.95
C ARG A 406 13.25 -7.55 5.67
N GLY A 407 12.41 -7.74 4.65
CA GLY A 407 11.37 -6.81 4.20
C GLY A 407 11.54 -6.33 2.76
N THR A 408 10.56 -5.57 2.28
CA THR A 408 10.54 -4.95 0.95
C THR A 408 11.16 -3.54 1.01
N PHE A 409 12.09 -3.23 0.09
CA PHE A 409 12.81 -1.94 0.03
C PHE A 409 12.76 -1.34 -1.37
N GLU A 410 12.77 -0.01 -1.53
CA GLU A 410 13.00 0.61 -2.86
C GLU A 410 14.46 0.32 -3.29
N LEU A 411 14.72 -0.05 -4.55
CA LEU A 411 16.08 -0.25 -5.08
C LEU A 411 16.98 0.98 -4.87
N LYS A 412 16.39 2.18 -4.89
CA LYS A 412 17.05 3.45 -4.57
C LYS A 412 17.66 3.50 -3.16
N HIS A 413 17.11 2.78 -2.18
CA HIS A 413 17.60 2.75 -0.79
C HIS A 413 19.07 2.31 -0.70
N PHE A 414 19.51 1.44 -1.61
CA PHE A 414 20.89 0.93 -1.63
C PHE A 414 21.92 1.99 -2.04
N PHE A 415 21.50 3.05 -2.72
CA PHE A 415 22.37 4.14 -3.15
C PHE A 415 22.50 5.20 -2.05
N SER A 416 23.53 5.04 -1.23
CA SER A 416 23.78 5.83 -0.03
C SER A 416 25.16 6.48 -0.07
N SER A 417 25.26 7.70 0.47
CA SER A 417 26.55 8.37 0.61
C SER A 417 27.42 7.67 1.65
N GLY A 418 28.62 7.28 1.23
CA GLY A 418 29.64 6.70 2.10
C GLY A 418 30.42 7.75 2.89
N VAL A 419 30.82 7.36 4.10
CA VAL A 419 31.85 8.04 4.90
C VAL A 419 33.07 7.11 4.95
N SER A 420 34.27 7.64 4.70
CA SER A 420 35.50 6.85 4.73
C SER A 420 35.78 6.26 6.11
N THR A 421 36.24 5.01 6.16
CA THR A 421 36.80 4.38 7.37
C THR A 421 38.33 4.37 7.30
N GLU A 422 39.00 4.15 8.43
CA GLU A 422 40.47 4.18 8.50
C GLU A 422 41.13 3.01 7.76
N ASP A 423 40.46 1.85 7.71
CA ASP A 423 40.91 0.64 7.00
C ASP A 423 40.82 0.74 5.46
N GLY A 424 40.59 1.93 4.91
CA GLY A 424 40.38 2.15 3.46
C GLY A 424 39.01 1.70 2.95
N GLY A 425 38.12 1.24 3.84
CA GLY A 425 36.73 0.99 3.55
C GLY A 425 35.87 2.26 3.54
N SER A 426 34.56 2.06 3.40
CA SER A 426 33.58 3.14 3.59
C SER A 426 32.29 2.59 4.16
N ALA A 427 31.69 3.32 5.10
CA ALA A 427 30.44 2.96 5.77
C ALA A 427 29.30 3.85 5.24
N SER A 428 28.13 3.26 4.99
CA SER A 428 26.97 4.06 4.58
C SER A 428 26.38 4.84 5.75
N SER A 429 25.67 5.93 5.44
CA SER A 429 24.87 6.67 6.43
C SER A 429 23.80 5.80 7.12
N THR A 430 23.24 4.80 6.43
CA THR A 430 22.30 3.81 6.97
C THR A 430 22.97 2.82 7.93
N ALA A 431 24.18 2.34 7.64
CA ALA A 431 24.96 1.49 8.54
C ALA A 431 25.34 2.23 9.83
N ILE A 432 25.76 3.50 9.71
CA ILE A 432 26.04 4.37 10.86
C ILE A 432 24.77 4.57 11.72
N GLN A 433 23.60 4.75 11.11
CA GLN A 433 22.32 4.85 11.83
C GLN A 433 21.95 3.54 12.53
N ALA A 434 22.08 2.38 11.87
CA ALA A 434 21.82 1.08 12.48
C ALA A 434 22.76 0.76 13.65
N MET A 435 24.06 1.04 13.50
CA MET A 435 25.03 0.90 14.58
C MET A 435 24.78 1.88 15.74
N LEU A 436 24.39 3.13 15.45
CA LEU A 436 24.03 4.12 16.46
C LEU A 436 22.78 3.71 17.25
N ARG A 437 21.75 3.19 16.56
CA ARG A 437 20.56 2.60 17.17
C ARG A 437 20.93 1.45 18.11
N LYS A 438 21.68 0.47 17.62
CA LYS A 438 22.12 -0.71 18.38
C LYS A 438 22.98 -0.33 19.61
N LEU A 439 23.83 0.69 19.49
CA LEU A 439 24.59 1.23 20.62
C LEU A 439 23.69 1.83 21.71
N VAL A 440 22.65 2.59 21.33
CA VAL A 440 21.66 3.14 22.26
C VAL A 440 20.76 2.05 22.86
N GLU A 441 20.35 1.06 22.08
CA GLU A 441 19.58 -0.11 22.57
C GLU A 441 20.40 -0.99 23.53
N SER A 442 21.74 -0.93 23.45
CA SER A 442 22.67 -1.64 24.35
C SER A 442 23.17 -0.81 25.55
N GLU A 443 22.68 0.42 25.75
CA GLU A 443 23.22 1.31 26.80
C GLU A 443 22.57 1.09 28.18
N ASP A 444 23.32 1.35 29.26
CA ASP A 444 22.76 1.39 30.61
C ASP A 444 21.79 2.59 30.75
N PRO A 445 20.48 2.38 31.01
CA PRO A 445 19.50 3.48 31.04
C PRO A 445 19.80 4.52 32.12
N ARG A 446 20.46 4.11 33.22
CA ARG A 446 20.91 4.99 34.31
C ARG A 446 22.08 5.92 33.94
N LYS A 447 22.80 5.61 32.85
CA LYS A 447 23.99 6.35 32.39
C LYS A 447 24.10 6.29 30.86
N PRO A 448 23.15 6.89 30.13
CA PRO A 448 23.10 6.82 28.67
C PRO A 448 24.32 7.50 28.05
N LEU A 449 24.73 6.97 26.89
CA LEU A 449 25.89 7.44 26.17
C LEU A 449 25.61 8.82 25.55
N SER A 450 26.50 9.77 25.83
CA SER A 450 26.46 11.10 25.23
C SER A 450 26.83 11.06 23.75
N ASP A 451 26.37 12.03 22.96
CA ASP A 451 26.71 12.16 21.53
C ASP A 451 28.23 12.21 21.26
N GLN A 452 29.04 12.54 22.28
CA GLN A 452 30.51 12.47 22.24
C GLN A 452 31.02 11.03 22.43
N ALA A 453 30.54 10.33 23.47
CA ALA A 453 30.92 8.94 23.73
C ALA A 453 30.48 8.00 22.59
N LEU A 454 29.32 8.25 21.98
CA LEU A 454 28.84 7.53 20.81
C LEU A 454 29.74 7.73 19.58
N ALA A 455 30.30 8.93 19.40
CA ALA A 455 31.29 9.19 18.35
C ALA A 455 32.63 8.47 18.63
N GLU A 456 33.07 8.43 19.88
CA GLU A 456 34.29 7.72 20.31
C GLU A 456 34.15 6.19 20.24
N GLU A 457 32.95 5.65 20.45
CA GLU A 457 32.63 4.22 20.28
C GLU A 457 32.59 3.81 18.79
N LEU A 458 32.07 4.68 17.91
CA LEU A 458 32.10 4.48 16.47
C LEU A 458 33.52 4.64 15.90
N HIS A 459 34.31 5.58 16.40
CA HIS A 459 35.72 5.73 16.05
C HIS A 459 36.55 4.50 16.46
N ARG A 460 36.29 3.91 17.64
CA ARG A 460 36.88 2.61 18.05
C ARG A 460 36.44 1.42 17.19
N LYS A 461 35.43 1.58 16.32
CA LYS A 461 35.02 0.63 15.26
C LYS A 461 35.53 1.03 13.87
N GLY A 462 36.51 1.94 13.77
CA GLY A 462 37.12 2.41 12.52
C GLY A 462 36.33 3.50 11.78
N ILE A 463 35.21 3.97 12.33
CA ILE A 463 34.27 4.88 11.66
C ILE A 463 34.49 6.32 12.14
N GLN A 464 35.10 7.16 11.30
CA GLN A 464 35.30 8.58 11.61
C GLN A 464 34.00 9.38 11.46
N VAL A 465 33.32 9.67 12.58
CA VAL A 465 32.13 10.54 12.63
C VAL A 465 32.29 11.69 13.63
N ALA A 466 31.97 12.91 13.19
CA ALA A 466 31.93 14.06 14.08
C ALA A 466 30.68 14.02 14.98
N ARG A 467 30.79 14.49 16.23
CA ARG A 467 29.67 14.59 17.19
C ARG A 467 28.41 15.26 16.61
N ARG A 468 28.55 16.29 15.76
CA ARG A 468 27.42 16.95 15.08
C ARG A 468 26.67 16.02 14.11
N THR A 469 27.39 15.11 13.45
CA THR A 469 26.82 14.10 12.55
C THR A 469 26.06 13.05 13.35
N VAL A 470 26.62 12.60 14.48
CA VAL A 470 25.95 11.68 15.42
C VAL A 470 24.64 12.29 15.95
N ALA A 471 24.67 13.54 16.42
CA ALA A 471 23.47 14.25 16.88
C ALA A 471 22.40 14.36 15.77
N LYS A 472 22.79 14.76 14.56
CA LYS A 472 21.87 14.83 13.40
C LYS A 472 21.23 13.49 13.05
N TYR A 473 21.99 12.38 13.10
CA TYR A 473 21.45 11.04 12.85
C TYR A 473 20.58 10.53 14.01
N ARG A 474 20.92 10.87 15.26
CA ARG A 474 20.08 10.60 16.43
C ARG A 474 18.72 11.30 16.33
N GLU A 475 18.72 12.58 15.96
CA GLU A 475 17.52 13.40 15.74
C GLU A 475 16.67 12.89 14.56
N ALA A 476 17.31 12.52 13.44
CA ALA A 476 16.61 11.92 12.30
C ALA A 476 15.90 10.60 12.63
N MET A 477 16.45 9.82 13.58
CA MET A 477 15.82 8.59 14.11
C MET A 477 14.82 8.86 15.25
N ARG A 478 14.51 10.12 15.57
CA ARG A 478 13.67 10.54 16.72
C ARG A 478 14.15 10.05 18.10
N ILE A 479 15.44 9.74 18.24
CA ILE A 479 16.02 9.27 19.51
C ILE A 479 16.30 10.49 20.42
N PRO A 480 15.73 10.55 21.64
CA PRO A 480 15.92 11.68 22.55
C PRO A 480 17.39 11.82 23.04
N SER A 481 17.73 13.01 23.55
CA SER A 481 19.07 13.33 24.03
C SER A 481 19.45 12.50 25.27
N SER A 482 20.76 12.35 25.54
CA SER A 482 21.21 11.61 26.73
C SER A 482 20.65 12.18 28.05
N SER A 483 20.41 13.49 28.11
CA SER A 483 19.77 14.17 29.25
C SER A 483 18.28 13.86 29.45
N GLU A 484 17.59 13.42 28.39
CA GLU A 484 16.19 12.97 28.44
C GLU A 484 16.13 11.46 28.69
N ARG A 485 16.99 10.67 28.04
CA ARG A 485 17.10 9.22 28.27
C ARG A 485 17.44 8.89 29.73
N GLN A 486 18.30 9.68 30.38
CA GLN A 486 18.63 9.54 31.82
C GLN A 486 17.48 9.91 32.78
N ARG A 487 16.33 10.36 32.27
CA ARG A 487 15.13 10.67 33.05
C ARG A 487 13.95 9.76 32.70
N ALA A 488 14.09 8.94 31.66
CA ALA A 488 13.07 8.01 31.18
C ALA A 488 13.25 6.59 31.76
N GLY A 489 14.38 6.28 32.39
CA GLY A 489 14.69 5.03 33.09
C GLY A 489 15.62 5.23 34.29
#